data_AF-A0A951ZJG4-F1
#
_entry.id   AF-A0A951ZJG4-F1
#
_cell.length_a   1.000
_cell.length_b   1.000
_cell.length_c   1.000
_cell.angle_alpha   90.00
_cell.angle_beta   90.00
_cell.angle_gamma   90.00
#
_symmetry.space_group_name_H-M   'P 1'
#
loop_
_entity.id
_entity.type
_entity.pdbx_description
1 polymer ?
#
loop_
_entity_poly.entity_id
_entity_poly.type
_entity_poly.pdbx_seq_one_letter_code
_entity_poly.pdbx_strand_id
1 'polypeptide(L)'
;QLFHQIIHTHPDIEPRFRNAEPLETPRGYPLPMGSHKPSLVHGHILLAGDAASCIDPFTGEGIGYAMTSGRIAAETIIKAVASDNAAIILNEYSRNLYRSVGAKFDTGYRLQQLLRYPWLFDRVVLKAKRNKRYNDFLRNTIEGFPCNTNWQKFKYYAQLIWPF
;
A
#
# COMPACT_ATOMS: atom_id res chain seq x y z
N GLN A 1 -11.97 12.30 -18.56
CA GLN A 1 -11.39 13.48 -19.24
C GLN A 1 -9.87 13.52 -19.11
N LEU A 2 -9.28 13.46 -17.90
CA LEU A 2 -7.83 13.49 -17.72
C LEU A 2 -7.07 12.37 -18.48
N PHE A 3 -7.55 11.13 -18.42
CA PHE A 3 -6.93 10.01 -19.15
C PHE A 3 -6.80 10.30 -20.66
N HIS A 4 -7.91 10.68 -21.31
CA HIS A 4 -7.91 11.02 -22.74
C HIS A 4 -6.98 12.20 -23.06
N GLN A 5 -6.90 13.20 -22.19
CA GLN A 5 -5.97 14.30 -22.37
C GLN A 5 -4.52 13.78 -22.36
N ILE A 6 -4.14 13.00 -21.34
CA ILE A 6 -2.77 12.50 -21.19
C ILE A 6 -2.32 11.66 -22.38
N ILE A 7 -3.16 10.74 -22.86
CA ILE A 7 -2.79 9.85 -23.98
C ILE A 7 -2.61 10.59 -25.31
N HIS A 8 -3.12 11.82 -25.44
CA HIS A 8 -2.98 12.63 -26.66
C HIS A 8 -2.01 13.80 -26.52
N THR A 9 -1.71 14.26 -25.30
CA THR A 9 -0.90 15.47 -25.08
C THR A 9 0.46 15.22 -24.44
N HIS A 10 0.66 14.09 -23.74
CA HIS A 10 1.89 13.88 -23.00
C HIS A 10 3.00 13.32 -23.92
N PRO A 11 4.17 13.98 -24.03
CA PRO A 11 5.20 13.67 -25.03
C PRO A 11 5.73 12.23 -24.94
N ASP A 12 5.85 11.67 -23.74
CA ASP A 12 6.34 10.29 -23.55
C ASP A 12 5.25 9.21 -23.67
N ILE A 13 3.96 9.61 -23.66
CA ILE A 13 2.82 8.69 -23.61
C ILE A 13 2.11 8.64 -24.97
N GLU A 14 1.88 9.77 -25.64
CA GLU A 14 1.22 9.81 -26.96
C GLU A 14 1.81 8.82 -27.96
N PRO A 15 3.14 8.72 -28.13
CA PRO A 15 3.71 7.81 -29.13
C PRO A 15 3.38 6.34 -28.84
N ARG A 16 3.12 5.98 -27.57
CA ARG A 16 2.77 4.61 -27.16
C ARG A 16 1.33 4.25 -27.49
N PHE A 17 0.45 5.24 -27.64
CA PHE A 17 -0.99 5.06 -27.88
C PHE A 17 -1.44 5.48 -29.28
N ARG A 18 -0.54 5.97 -30.14
CA ARG A 18 -0.87 6.50 -31.47
C ARG A 18 -1.70 5.53 -32.34
N ASN A 19 -1.40 4.24 -32.27
CA ASN A 19 -2.09 3.20 -33.05
C ASN A 19 -3.02 2.34 -32.18
N ALA A 20 -3.31 2.78 -30.95
CA ALA A 20 -4.18 2.04 -30.04
C ALA A 20 -5.64 2.42 -30.29
N GLU A 21 -6.49 1.40 -30.43
CA GLU A 21 -7.94 1.59 -30.53
C GLU A 21 -8.59 1.32 -29.17
N PRO A 22 -9.44 2.23 -28.66
CA PRO A 22 -10.13 2.00 -27.39
C PRO A 22 -11.21 0.92 -27.56
N LEU A 23 -11.05 -0.20 -26.85
CA LEU A 23 -12.05 -1.28 -26.82
C LEU A 23 -13.25 -0.96 -25.93
N GLU A 24 -13.07 -0.08 -24.95
CA GLU A 24 -14.09 0.29 -23.97
C GLU A 24 -13.86 1.70 -23.41
N THR A 25 -14.87 2.22 -22.71
CA THR A 25 -14.76 3.50 -22.01
C THR A 25 -14.11 3.28 -20.63
N PRO A 26 -13.00 3.95 -20.31
CA PRO A 26 -12.35 3.82 -19.01
C PRO A 26 -13.30 4.18 -17.86
N ARG A 27 -13.41 3.29 -16.87
CA ARG A 27 -14.15 3.52 -15.63
C ARG A 27 -13.18 3.48 -14.45
N GLY A 28 -13.28 4.46 -13.57
CA GLY A 28 -12.46 4.56 -12.36
C GLY A 28 -13.31 4.41 -11.12
N TYR A 29 -12.79 3.69 -10.12
CA TYR A 29 -13.35 3.63 -8.78
C TYR A 29 -12.28 4.04 -7.77
N PRO A 30 -12.66 4.73 -6.68
CA PRO A 30 -11.72 5.07 -5.62
C PRO A 30 -11.23 3.79 -4.95
N LEU A 31 -9.90 3.67 -4.81
CA LEU A 31 -9.30 2.54 -4.11
C LEU A 31 -9.26 2.81 -2.60
N PRO A 32 -9.80 1.90 -1.77
CA PRO A 32 -9.68 1.98 -0.32
C PRO A 32 -8.25 1.67 0.11
N MET A 33 -7.44 2.72 0.23
CA MET A 33 -6.02 2.61 0.57
C MET A 33 -5.82 2.17 2.02
N GLY A 34 -4.80 1.35 2.28
CA GLY A 34 -4.41 0.87 3.62
C GLY A 34 -3.90 1.95 4.58
N SER A 35 -3.88 3.22 4.14
CA SER A 35 -3.75 4.39 5.00
C SER A 35 -5.00 4.62 5.86
N HIS A 36 -6.17 4.16 5.39
CA HIS A 36 -7.39 4.09 6.17
C HIS A 36 -7.47 2.72 6.88
N LYS A 37 -7.85 2.73 8.15
CA LYS A 37 -7.94 1.52 8.99
C LYS A 37 -9.38 1.36 9.49
N PRO A 38 -10.28 0.73 8.69
CA PRO A 38 -11.66 0.51 9.10
C PRO A 38 -11.73 -0.51 10.24
N SER A 39 -12.86 -0.57 10.94
CA SER A 39 -13.15 -1.73 11.79
C SER A 39 -13.30 -2.97 10.89
N LEU A 40 -12.52 -4.01 11.17
CA LEU A 40 -12.49 -5.20 10.30
C LEU A 40 -13.45 -6.30 10.74
N VAL A 41 -14.01 -6.19 11.95
CA VAL A 41 -14.85 -7.21 12.58
C VAL A 41 -16.13 -6.55 13.07
N HIS A 42 -17.27 -7.12 12.70
CA HIS A 42 -18.59 -6.67 13.13
C HIS A 42 -19.45 -7.88 13.49
N GLY A 43 -19.39 -8.30 14.76
CA GLY A 43 -20.04 -9.53 15.21
C GLY A 43 -19.45 -10.75 14.48
N HIS A 44 -20.26 -11.39 13.63
CA HIS A 44 -19.86 -12.56 12.83
C HIS A 44 -19.42 -12.19 11.39
N ILE A 45 -19.19 -10.91 11.12
CA ILE A 45 -18.76 -10.42 9.81
C ILE A 45 -17.28 -10.02 9.88
N LEU A 46 -16.47 -10.55 8.94
CA LEU A 46 -15.08 -10.16 8.73
C LEU A 46 -14.94 -9.48 7.37
N LEU A 47 -14.27 -8.33 7.33
CA LEU A 47 -13.92 -7.65 6.09
C LEU A 47 -12.58 -8.16 5.57
N ALA A 48 -12.45 -8.38 4.26
CA ALA A 48 -11.20 -8.79 3.62
C ALA A 48 -11.04 -8.08 2.26
N GLY A 49 -9.81 -8.08 1.71
CA GLY A 49 -9.51 -7.44 0.43
C GLY A 49 -9.77 -5.94 0.46
N ASP A 50 -10.37 -5.43 -0.62
CA ASP A 50 -10.69 -4.00 -0.76
C ASP A 50 -11.64 -3.52 0.36
N ALA A 51 -12.56 -4.37 0.82
CA ALA A 51 -13.45 -4.03 1.94
C ALA A 51 -12.67 -3.81 3.25
N ALA A 52 -11.52 -4.45 3.42
CA ALA A 52 -10.60 -4.25 4.54
C ALA A 52 -9.56 -3.14 4.30
N SER A 53 -9.65 -2.41 3.18
CA SER A 53 -8.63 -1.45 2.74
C SER A 53 -7.24 -2.08 2.57
N CYS A 54 -7.18 -3.31 2.06
CA CYS A 54 -5.93 -4.04 1.85
C CYS A 54 -5.22 -3.63 0.55
N ILE A 55 -4.95 -2.34 0.38
CA ILE A 55 -4.29 -1.79 -0.82
C ILE A 55 -3.09 -0.95 -0.38
N ASP A 56 -1.91 -1.20 -0.96
CA ASP A 56 -0.72 -0.42 -0.65
C ASP A 56 -0.89 1.06 -1.07
N PRO A 57 -0.72 2.03 -0.16
CA PRO A 57 -0.96 3.44 -0.48
C PRO A 57 0.04 4.06 -1.48
N PHE A 58 1.20 3.44 -1.69
CA PHE A 58 2.24 3.95 -2.57
C PHE A 58 2.16 3.32 -3.97
N THR A 59 2.11 1.98 -4.05
CA THR A 59 2.13 1.26 -5.34
C THR A 59 0.74 1.01 -5.90
N GLY A 60 -0.30 1.02 -5.06
CA GLY A 60 -1.65 0.61 -5.44
C GLY A 60 -1.83 -0.91 -5.57
N GLU A 61 -0.84 -1.72 -5.16
CA GLU A 61 -0.97 -3.17 -5.14
C GLU A 61 -1.97 -3.61 -4.07
N GLY A 62 -3.00 -4.37 -4.48
CA GLY A 62 -4.02 -4.90 -3.57
C GLY A 62 -4.12 -6.43 -3.57
N ILE A 63 -3.84 -7.09 -4.70
CA ILE A 63 -4.14 -8.52 -4.90
C ILE A 63 -3.43 -9.41 -3.86
N GLY A 64 -2.13 -9.22 -3.65
CA GLY A 64 -1.38 -10.00 -2.67
C GLY A 64 -1.86 -9.80 -1.23
N TYR A 65 -2.25 -8.58 -0.89
CA TYR A 65 -2.78 -8.25 0.43
C TYR A 65 -4.21 -8.74 0.61
N ALA A 66 -5.03 -8.73 -0.44
CA ALA A 66 -6.35 -9.34 -0.45
C ALA A 66 -6.27 -10.84 -0.17
N MET A 67 -5.36 -11.55 -0.86
CA MET A 67 -5.09 -12.97 -0.60
C MET A 67 -4.60 -13.21 0.84
N THR A 68 -3.70 -12.36 1.33
CA THR A 68 -3.22 -12.44 2.72
C THR A 68 -4.35 -12.25 3.73
N SER A 69 -5.22 -11.26 3.51
CA SER A 69 -6.36 -10.97 4.38
C SER A 69 -7.40 -12.10 4.37
N GLY A 70 -7.64 -12.73 3.22
CA GLY A 70 -8.53 -13.88 3.09
C GLY A 70 -7.99 -15.11 3.82
N ARG A 71 -6.69 -15.40 3.69
CA ARG A 71 -6.03 -16.50 4.43
C ARG A 71 -6.16 -16.31 5.94
N ILE A 72 -5.83 -15.12 6.45
CA ILE A 72 -5.90 -14.82 7.89
C ILE A 72 -7.37 -14.90 8.37
N ALA A 73 -8.33 -14.44 7.56
CA ALA A 73 -9.75 -14.54 7.90
C ALA A 73 -10.20 -16.00 8.01
N ALA A 74 -9.82 -16.84 7.04
CA ALA A 74 -10.12 -18.27 7.07
C ALA A 74 -9.51 -18.96 8.30
N GLU A 75 -8.24 -18.70 8.61
CA GLU A 75 -7.56 -19.22 9.80
C GLU A 75 -8.26 -18.80 11.10
N THR A 76 -8.73 -17.55 11.19
CA THR A 76 -9.48 -17.07 12.35
C THR A 76 -10.87 -17.71 12.44
N ILE A 77 -11.59 -17.85 11.33
CA ILE A 77 -12.92 -18.48 11.29
C ILE A 77 -12.85 -19.93 11.74
N ILE A 78 -11.89 -20.71 11.24
CA ILE A 78 -11.71 -22.12 11.61
C ILE A 78 -11.54 -22.26 13.13
N LYS A 79 -10.73 -21.40 13.76
CA LYS A 79 -10.54 -21.39 15.21
C LYS A 79 -11.82 -20.96 15.96
N ALA A 80 -12.54 -19.98 15.42
CA ALA A 80 -13.76 -19.47 16.04
C ALA A 80 -14.88 -20.53 16.07
N VAL A 81 -15.04 -21.29 14.98
CA VAL A 81 -16.04 -22.37 14.88
C VAL A 81 -15.75 -23.52 15.85
N ALA A 82 -14.48 -23.78 16.15
CA ALA A 82 -14.06 -24.84 17.07
C ALA A 82 -14.07 -24.43 18.56
N SER A 83 -14.58 -23.25 18.91
CA SER A 83 -14.50 -22.68 20.26
C SER A 83 -15.84 -22.16 20.76
N ASP A 84 -16.08 -22.30 22.05
CA ASP A 84 -17.24 -21.69 22.72
C ASP A 84 -17.16 -20.15 22.78
N ASN A 85 -15.99 -19.56 22.47
CA ASN A 85 -15.73 -18.11 22.54
C ASN A 85 -15.45 -17.50 21.16
N ALA A 86 -16.26 -17.85 20.16
CA ALA A 86 -16.10 -17.40 18.77
C ALA A 86 -15.90 -15.87 18.64
N ALA A 87 -16.66 -15.06 19.39
CA ALA A 87 -16.56 -13.60 19.34
C ALA A 87 -15.16 -13.07 19.74
N ILE A 88 -14.51 -13.69 20.72
CA ILE A 88 -13.15 -13.29 21.15
C ILE A 88 -12.15 -13.63 20.04
N ILE A 89 -12.27 -14.83 19.46
CA ILE A 89 -11.36 -15.30 18.40
C ILE A 89 -11.51 -14.46 17.13
N LEU A 90 -12.74 -14.14 16.71
CA LEU A 90 -12.98 -13.27 15.55
C LEU A 90 -12.32 -11.90 15.71
N ASN A 91 -12.30 -11.33 16.92
CA ASN A 91 -11.62 -10.06 17.20
C ASN A 91 -10.08 -10.15 17.07
N GLU A 92 -9.49 -11.34 17.07
CA GLU A 92 -8.06 -11.50 16.78
C GLU A 92 -7.72 -11.25 15.31
N TYR A 93 -8.69 -11.37 14.40
CA TYR A 93 -8.51 -11.14 12.97
C TYR A 93 -7.84 -9.80 12.68
N SER A 94 -8.39 -8.70 13.22
CA SER A 94 -7.87 -7.35 13.02
C SER A 94 -6.41 -7.24 13.43
N ARG A 95 -6.07 -7.79 14.61
CA ARG A 95 -4.71 -7.75 15.15
C ARG A 95 -3.74 -8.54 14.26
N ASN A 96 -4.14 -9.73 13.84
CA ASN A 96 -3.32 -10.60 13.01
C ASN A 96 -3.09 -10.01 11.62
N LEU A 97 -4.13 -9.41 11.02
CA LEU A 97 -4.00 -8.71 9.74
C LEU A 97 -3.05 -7.52 9.87
N TYR A 98 -3.26 -6.62 10.83
CA TYR A 98 -2.40 -5.45 10.99
C TYR A 98 -0.96 -5.80 11.38
N ARG A 99 -0.73 -6.90 12.10
CA ARG A 99 0.62 -7.42 12.34
C ARG A 99 1.29 -7.87 11.03
N SER A 100 0.52 -8.44 10.09
CA SER A 100 1.03 -8.93 8.81
C SER A 100 1.30 -7.81 7.80
N VAL A 101 0.42 -6.82 7.69
CA VAL A 101 0.47 -5.83 6.59
C VAL A 101 0.62 -4.38 7.04
N GLY A 102 0.33 -4.06 8.31
CA GLY A 102 0.22 -2.68 8.80
C GLY A 102 1.50 -1.87 8.68
N ALA A 103 2.66 -2.45 9.01
CA ALA A 103 3.95 -1.75 8.89
C ALA A 103 4.29 -1.39 7.43
N LYS A 104 3.82 -2.18 6.46
CA LYS A 104 4.01 -1.92 5.03
C LYS A 104 3.13 -0.75 4.59
N PHE A 105 1.83 -0.80 4.93
CA PHE A 105 0.91 0.29 4.61
C PHE A 105 1.30 1.62 5.25
N ASP A 106 1.80 1.61 6.49
CA ASP A 106 2.29 2.82 7.16
C ASP A 106 3.52 3.42 6.42
N THR A 107 4.41 2.57 5.92
CA THR A 107 5.58 3.00 5.12
C THR A 107 5.16 3.54 3.75
N GLY A 108 4.30 2.79 3.04
CA GLY A 108 3.75 3.21 1.76
C GLY A 108 3.03 4.55 1.86
N TYR A 109 2.18 4.74 2.89
CA TYR A 109 1.49 6.02 3.10
C TYR A 109 2.46 7.18 3.32
N ARG A 110 3.55 7.00 4.06
CA ARG A 110 4.55 8.06 4.26
C ARG A 110 5.26 8.43 2.96
N LEU A 111 5.58 7.45 2.11
CA LEU A 111 6.16 7.71 0.80
C LEU A 111 5.18 8.39 -0.16
N GLN A 112 3.91 7.99 -0.13
CA GLN A 112 2.86 8.68 -0.86
C GLN A 112 2.79 10.16 -0.45
N GLN A 113 2.88 10.45 0.85
CA GLN A 113 2.89 11.82 1.35
C GLN A 113 4.16 12.58 0.95
N LEU A 114 5.31 11.89 0.80
CA LEU A 114 6.56 12.46 0.32
C LEU A 114 6.47 12.95 -1.14
N LEU A 115 5.74 12.22 -2.00
CA LEU A 115 5.51 12.61 -3.40
C LEU A 115 4.82 13.97 -3.55
N ARG A 116 4.11 14.43 -2.51
CA ARG A 116 3.48 15.77 -2.48
C ARG A 116 4.49 16.91 -2.46
N TYR A 117 5.77 16.62 -2.20
CA TYR A 117 6.87 17.57 -2.17
C TYR A 117 7.94 17.18 -3.20
N PRO A 118 7.77 17.54 -4.48
CA PRO A 118 8.66 17.10 -5.58
C PRO A 118 10.13 17.38 -5.31
N TRP A 119 10.46 18.59 -4.82
CA TRP A 119 11.84 18.98 -4.49
C TRP A 119 12.49 18.03 -3.48
N LEU A 120 11.72 17.52 -2.52
CA LEU A 120 12.22 16.63 -1.48
C LEU A 120 12.35 15.22 -2.03
N PHE A 121 11.33 14.74 -2.75
CA PHE A 121 11.36 13.43 -3.41
C PHE A 121 12.56 13.32 -4.37
N ASP A 122 12.81 14.34 -5.19
CA ASP A 122 13.95 14.37 -6.10
C ASP A 122 15.27 14.25 -5.35
N ARG A 123 15.42 14.94 -4.21
CA ARG A 123 16.62 14.80 -3.35
C ARG A 123 16.76 13.38 -2.79
N VAL A 124 15.66 12.75 -2.39
CA VAL A 124 15.66 11.35 -1.92
C VAL A 124 16.16 10.42 -3.02
N VAL A 125 15.61 10.56 -4.23
CA VAL A 125 15.97 9.73 -5.39
C VAL A 125 17.42 9.96 -5.80
N LEU A 126 17.88 11.20 -5.85
CA LEU A 126 19.28 11.53 -6.17
C LEU A 126 20.26 10.99 -5.13
N LYS A 127 19.89 11.01 -3.84
CA LYS A 127 20.69 10.42 -2.76
C LYS A 127 20.67 8.89 -2.82
N ALA A 128 19.54 8.29 -3.21
CA ALA A 128 19.40 6.85 -3.40
C ALA A 128 20.25 6.30 -4.56
N LYS A 129 20.48 7.08 -5.61
CA LYS A 129 21.42 6.71 -6.68
C LYS A 129 22.87 6.57 -6.20
N ARG A 130 23.25 7.27 -5.12
CA ARG A 130 24.64 7.33 -4.63
C ARG A 130 24.90 6.45 -3.40
N ASN A 131 23.87 6.03 -2.69
CA ASN A 131 24.02 5.34 -1.42
C ASN A 131 23.14 4.09 -1.38
N LYS A 132 23.82 2.93 -1.30
CA LYS A 132 23.23 1.59 -1.33
C LYS A 132 22.07 1.44 -0.35
N ARG A 133 22.19 2.03 0.85
CA ARG A 133 21.15 1.97 1.89
C ARG A 133 19.82 2.62 1.48
N TYR A 134 19.87 3.72 0.75
CA TYR A 134 18.66 4.41 0.27
C TYR A 134 18.12 3.76 -1.01
N ASN A 135 19.00 3.20 -1.84
CA ASN A 135 18.60 2.38 -2.99
C ASN A 135 17.80 1.15 -2.53
N ASP A 136 18.34 0.40 -1.57
CA ASP A 136 17.71 -0.79 -1.00
C ASP A 136 16.36 -0.43 -0.35
N PHE A 137 16.26 0.72 0.31
CA PHE A 137 14.99 1.20 0.88
C PHE A 137 13.93 1.46 -0.19
N LEU A 138 14.26 2.19 -1.27
CA LEU A 138 13.31 2.45 -2.35
C LEU A 138 12.92 1.16 -3.08
N ARG A 139 13.89 0.29 -3.39
CA ARG A 139 13.62 -1.01 -4.02
C ARG A 139 12.71 -1.87 -3.16
N ASN A 140 13.08 -2.10 -1.90
CA ASN A 140 12.30 -2.96 -1.00
C ASN A 140 10.88 -2.42 -0.81
N THR A 141 10.69 -1.11 -0.81
CA THR A 141 9.36 -0.53 -0.66
C THR A 141 8.52 -0.69 -1.93
N ILE A 142 9.11 -0.51 -3.12
CA ILE A 142 8.42 -0.75 -4.39
C ILE A 142 8.07 -2.24 -4.55
N GLU A 143 8.98 -3.12 -4.13
CA GLU A 143 8.80 -4.57 -4.20
C GLU A 143 7.95 -5.14 -3.04
N GLY A 144 7.46 -4.30 -2.12
CA GLY A 144 6.61 -4.73 -1.01
C GLY A 144 7.32 -5.58 0.06
N PHE A 145 8.65 -5.61 0.08
CA PHE A 145 9.45 -6.32 1.09
C PHE A 145 9.58 -5.52 2.39
N PRO A 146 9.60 -6.18 3.57
CA PRO A 146 9.71 -5.49 4.84
C PRO A 146 11.08 -4.78 4.95
N CYS A 147 11.05 -3.45 4.95
CA CYS A 147 12.16 -2.66 5.47
C CYS A 147 12.28 -2.91 6.99
N ASN A 148 13.49 -3.21 7.47
CA ASN A 148 13.82 -3.49 8.87
C ASN A 148 13.13 -2.49 9.82
N THR A 149 12.67 -2.91 10.99
CA THR A 149 11.68 -2.24 11.87
C THR A 149 12.15 -0.93 12.51
N ASN A 150 13.40 -0.49 12.33
CA ASN A 150 13.96 0.72 12.94
C ASN A 150 13.57 2.06 12.27
N TRP A 151 12.75 2.03 11.21
CA TRP A 151 12.52 3.17 10.31
C TRP A 151 11.22 3.95 10.64
N GLN A 152 10.56 3.59 11.74
CA GLN A 152 9.34 4.24 12.22
C GLN A 152 9.58 5.56 12.98
N LYS A 153 10.84 5.93 13.25
CA LYS A 153 11.18 7.13 14.03
C LYS A 153 11.32 8.36 13.13
N PHE A 154 10.66 9.45 13.51
CA PHE A 154 10.75 10.81 12.92
C PHE A 154 12.20 11.25 12.61
N LYS A 155 13.16 10.87 13.47
CA LYS A 155 14.61 11.11 13.29
C LYS A 155 15.15 10.61 11.94
N TYR A 156 14.55 9.60 11.33
CA TYR A 156 15.07 9.00 10.10
C TYR A 156 14.67 9.79 8.84
N TYR A 157 13.42 10.24 8.77
CA TYR A 157 13.00 11.16 7.70
C TYR A 157 13.72 12.51 7.84
N ALA A 158 14.01 12.95 9.07
CA ALA A 158 14.87 14.11 9.30
C ALA A 158 16.31 13.92 8.75
N GLN A 159 16.87 12.70 8.79
CA GLN A 159 18.17 12.38 8.16
C GLN A 159 18.13 12.27 6.62
N LEU A 160 16.94 12.05 6.04
CA LEU A 160 16.74 12.16 4.60
C LEU A 160 16.77 13.63 4.13
N ILE A 161 16.17 14.52 4.92
CA ILE A 161 15.99 15.94 4.60
C ILE A 161 17.23 16.76 4.98
N TRP A 162 17.86 16.46 6.12
CA TRP A 162 18.98 17.23 6.67
C TRP A 162 20.33 16.52 6.45
N PRO A 163 21.32 17.19 5.84
CA PRO A 163 22.66 16.64 5.71
C PRO A 163 23.39 16.74 7.06
N PHE A 164 23.95 15.64 7.52
CA PHE A 164 25.26 15.66 8.15
C PHE A 164 26.20 14.95 7.19
#